data_AF-A0A4W5KCZ3-F1
#
_entry.id   AF-A0A4W5KCZ3-F1
#
_cell.length_a   1.000
_cell.length_b   1.000
_cell.length_c   1.000
_cell.angle_alpha   90.00
_cell.angle_beta   90.00
_cell.angle_gamma   90.00
#
_symmetry.space_group_name_H-M   'P 1'
#
loop_
_entity.id
_entity.type
_entity.pdbx_description
1 polymer ?
#
loop_
_entity_poly.entity_id
_entity_poly.type
_entity_poly.pdbx_seq_one_letter_code
_entity_poly.pdbx_strand_id
1 'polypeptide(L)'
;MPEDHGTKTPIETGHMGSCKAWGGVYDLNLEDILSLYSQPINEEQAWAVCYQCCRTLTSGSSVGDLARRIEGPGDVRILRDGTVQLHHQDSTGK
;
A
#
# COMPACT_ATOMS: atom_id res chain seq x y z
N MET A 1 -9.18 -11.15 51.87
CA MET A 1 -9.12 -11.54 50.46
C MET A 1 -9.13 -10.25 49.65
N PRO A 2 -7.99 -9.78 49.13
CA PRO A 2 -7.93 -8.58 48.29
C PRO A 2 -8.29 -8.96 46.86
N GLU A 3 -9.38 -8.40 46.35
CA GLU A 3 -9.77 -8.52 44.95
C GLU A 3 -9.15 -7.39 44.13
N ASP A 4 -8.81 -7.76 42.91
CA ASP A 4 -7.88 -7.16 41.95
C ASP A 4 -8.23 -5.71 41.55
N HIS A 5 -7.40 -4.74 41.93
CA HIS A 5 -7.39 -3.40 41.33
C HIS A 5 -6.53 -3.41 40.05
N GLY A 6 -6.98 -4.14 39.05
CA GLY A 6 -6.49 -4.05 37.68
C GLY A 6 -6.84 -2.68 37.08
N THR A 7 -5.91 -1.74 37.16
CA THR A 7 -6.01 -0.44 36.47
C THR A 7 -5.91 -0.70 34.96
N LYS A 8 -7.03 -0.93 34.29
CA LYS A 8 -7.07 -1.02 32.83
C LYS A 8 -6.99 0.39 32.26
N THR A 9 -5.77 0.79 31.94
CA THR A 9 -5.45 1.96 31.11
C THR A 9 -6.32 2.00 29.85
N PRO A 10 -6.73 3.18 29.36
CA PRO A 10 -7.30 3.31 28.02
C PRO A 10 -6.28 2.79 27.01
N ILE A 11 -6.69 1.90 26.12
CA ILE A 11 -5.92 1.57 24.92
C ILE A 11 -5.98 2.79 23.99
N GLU A 12 -5.12 3.75 24.28
CA GLU A 12 -4.81 4.84 23.38
C GLU A 12 -3.86 4.32 22.30
N THR A 13 -4.09 4.79 21.07
CA THR A 13 -3.12 4.84 19.97
C THR A 13 -3.07 3.65 19.03
N GLY A 14 -3.63 3.91 17.85
CA GLY A 14 -3.38 3.19 16.61
C GLY A 14 -4.11 3.82 15.42
N HIS A 15 -4.20 5.15 15.35
CA HIS A 15 -4.34 5.79 14.04
C HIS A 15 -3.05 5.42 13.29
N MET A 16 -3.09 4.31 12.54
CA MET A 16 -1.99 3.92 11.65
C MET A 16 -1.78 5.15 10.76
N GLY A 17 -0.65 5.80 11.00
CA GLY A 17 -0.41 7.16 10.56
C GLY A 17 -0.73 7.30 9.08
N SER A 18 -1.42 8.38 8.75
CA SER A 18 -1.29 9.00 7.43
C SER A 18 0.21 9.11 7.16
N CYS A 19 0.73 8.19 6.36
CA CYS A 19 2.11 8.17 5.96
C CYS A 19 2.36 9.49 5.24
N LYS A 20 3.20 10.33 5.86
CA LYS A 20 3.66 11.60 5.31
C LYS A 20 3.92 11.41 3.80
N ALA A 21 3.25 12.21 2.99
CA ALA A 21 3.61 12.36 1.58
C ALA A 21 5.01 12.98 1.52
N TRP A 22 6.03 12.13 1.37
CA TRP A 22 7.35 12.58 0.92
C TRP A 22 7.24 12.77 -0.58
N GLY A 23 6.78 13.97 -0.96
CA GLY A 23 6.74 14.40 -2.34
C GLY A 23 8.13 14.41 -2.95
N GLY A 24 8.27 13.73 -4.09
CA GLY A 24 9.39 13.80 -5.04
C GLY A 24 10.65 13.07 -4.59
N VAL A 25 11.03 11.96 -5.25
CA VAL A 25 11.66 11.95 -6.59
C VAL A 25 11.90 10.50 -7.11
N TYR A 26 11.58 9.44 -6.36
CA TYR A 26 11.90 8.06 -6.79
C TYR A 26 10.87 7.00 -6.38
N ASP A 27 9.60 7.20 -6.69
CA ASP A 27 8.64 6.11 -6.78
C ASP A 27 8.54 5.64 -8.24
N LEU A 28 8.54 4.34 -8.46
CA LEU A 28 8.44 3.72 -9.78
C LEU A 28 7.14 2.91 -9.85
N ASN A 29 6.45 2.98 -10.98
CA ASN A 29 5.35 2.05 -11.21
C ASN A 29 5.92 0.67 -11.62
N LEU A 30 5.12 -0.39 -11.44
CA LEU A 30 5.53 -1.75 -11.77
C LEU A 30 5.79 -1.92 -13.28
N GLU A 31 5.11 -1.15 -14.13
CA GLU A 31 5.32 -1.13 -15.58
C GLU A 31 6.74 -0.66 -15.98
N ASP A 32 7.22 0.43 -15.38
CA ASP A 32 8.56 0.98 -15.58
C ASP A 32 9.62 -0.01 -15.08
N ILE A 33 9.38 -0.66 -13.94
CA ILE A 33 10.29 -1.68 -13.39
C ILE A 33 10.40 -2.86 -14.37
N LEU A 34 9.27 -3.38 -14.86
CA LEU A 34 9.25 -4.47 -15.83
C LEU A 34 9.95 -4.07 -17.14
N SER A 35 9.76 -2.84 -17.60
CA SER A 35 10.39 -2.29 -18.79
C SER A 35 11.92 -2.17 -18.62
N LEU A 36 12.37 -1.55 -17.51
CA LEU A 36 13.78 -1.29 -17.21
C LEU A 36 14.59 -2.58 -17.06
N TYR A 37 14.04 -3.59 -16.39
CA TYR A 37 14.74 -4.85 -16.19
C TYR A 37 14.59 -5.82 -17.37
N SER A 38 13.62 -5.60 -18.28
CA SER A 38 13.33 -6.44 -19.46
C SER A 38 13.27 -7.95 -19.13
N GLN A 39 12.98 -8.27 -17.87
CA GLN A 39 12.85 -9.60 -17.30
C GLN A 39 11.57 -9.62 -16.47
N PRO A 40 10.84 -10.74 -16.46
CA PRO A 40 9.74 -10.91 -15.52
C PRO A 40 10.27 -10.86 -14.08
N ILE A 41 9.50 -10.22 -13.20
CA ILE A 41 9.81 -10.23 -11.76
C ILE A 41 9.89 -11.66 -11.26
N ASN A 42 10.84 -11.93 -10.36
CA ASN A 42 10.97 -13.26 -9.77
C ASN A 42 9.79 -13.56 -8.83
N GLU A 43 9.65 -14.84 -8.45
CA GLU A 43 8.52 -15.27 -7.63
C GLU A 43 8.44 -14.52 -6.29
N GLU A 44 9.57 -14.38 -5.58
CA GLU A 44 9.63 -13.66 -4.30
C GLU A 44 9.22 -12.19 -4.43
N GLN A 45 9.56 -11.54 -5.56
CA GLN A 45 9.14 -10.18 -5.86
C GLN A 45 7.64 -10.12 -6.13
N ALA A 46 7.09 -11.07 -6.89
CA ALA A 46 5.65 -11.17 -7.10
C ALA A 46 4.90 -11.36 -5.77
N TRP A 47 5.41 -12.23 -4.89
CA TRP A 47 4.88 -12.42 -3.54
C TRP A 47 4.95 -11.14 -2.70
N ALA A 48 6.08 -10.44 -2.68
CA ALA A 48 6.25 -9.20 -1.91
C ALA A 48 5.32 -8.09 -2.39
N VAL A 49 5.17 -7.92 -3.71
CA VAL A 49 4.24 -6.93 -4.29
C VAL A 49 2.80 -7.28 -3.93
N CYS A 50 2.40 -8.55 -4.08
CA CYS A 50 1.05 -9.01 -3.77
C CYS A 50 0.69 -8.79 -2.28
N TYR A 51 1.59 -9.16 -1.37
CA TYR A 51 1.38 -9.00 0.06
C TYR A 51 1.20 -7.52 0.45
N GLN A 52 2.08 -6.65 -0.05
CA GLN A 52 2.03 -5.23 0.28
C GLN A 52 0.83 -4.52 -0.35
N CYS A 53 0.45 -4.86 -1.59
CA CYS A 53 -0.79 -4.38 -2.21
C CYS A 53 -2.02 -4.71 -1.34
N CYS A 54 -2.17 -5.99 -0.96
CA CYS A 54 -3.28 -6.44 -0.11
C CYS A 54 -3.30 -5.70 1.23
N ARG A 55 -2.13 -5.47 1.82
CA ARG A 55 -2.01 -4.76 3.10
C ARG A 55 -2.40 -3.28 2.98
N THR A 56 -2.00 -2.61 1.90
CA THR A 56 -2.36 -1.21 1.66
C THR A 56 -3.85 -1.05 1.41
N LEU A 57 -4.44 -1.95 0.61
CA LEU A 57 -5.89 -2.00 0.37
C LEU A 57 -6.69 -2.20 1.66
N THR A 58 -6.21 -3.07 2.56
CA THR A 58 -6.92 -3.35 3.82
C THR A 58 -6.73 -2.30 4.91
N SER A 59 -5.62 -1.53 4.86
CA SER A 59 -5.24 -0.58 5.92
C SER A 59 -5.63 0.87 5.65
N GLY A 60 -5.89 1.24 4.39
CA GLY A 60 -6.07 2.64 3.99
C GLY A 60 -7.12 2.92 2.91
N SER A 61 -7.74 1.89 2.31
CA SER A 61 -8.77 2.13 1.31
C SER A 61 -10.07 2.60 1.94
N SER A 62 -10.54 3.77 1.50
CA SER A 62 -11.94 4.11 1.63
C SER A 62 -12.78 3.09 0.84
N VAL A 63 -14.07 2.93 1.16
CA VAL A 63 -14.96 2.01 0.42
C VAL A 63 -14.95 2.26 -1.11
N GLY A 64 -14.63 3.48 -1.54
CA GLY A 64 -14.44 3.84 -2.94
C GLY A 64 -13.13 3.32 -3.55
N ASP A 65 -12.04 3.21 -2.77
CA ASP A 65 -10.75 2.68 -3.22
C ASP A 65 -10.74 1.15 -3.31
N LEU A 66 -11.57 0.45 -2.51
CA LEU A 66 -11.77 -1.01 -2.63
C LEU A 66 -12.58 -1.38 -3.88
N ALA A 67 -13.42 -0.46 -4.37
CA ALA A 67 -14.23 -0.68 -5.56
C ALA A 67 -13.47 -0.42 -6.86
N ARG A 68 -12.33 0.29 -6.79
CA ARG A 68 -11.50 0.60 -7.95
C ARG A 68 -10.60 -0.59 -8.27
N ARG A 69 -10.66 -1.01 -9.54
CA ARG A 69 -9.88 -2.14 -10.06
C ARG A 69 -8.51 -1.66 -10.50
N ILE A 70 -7.54 -2.55 -10.35
CA ILE A 70 -6.22 -2.43 -10.97
C ILE A 70 -6.42 -2.79 -12.44
N GLU A 71 -6.23 -1.83 -13.34
CA GLU A 71 -6.38 -2.02 -14.79
C GLU A 71 -5.05 -2.50 -15.41
N GLY A 72 -3.92 -2.19 -14.78
CA GLY A 72 -2.61 -2.67 -15.23
C GLY A 72 -1.46 -2.44 -14.24
N PRO A 73 -0.23 -2.88 -14.60
CA PRO A 73 0.96 -2.70 -13.77
C PRO A 73 1.35 -1.23 -13.56
N GLY A 74 0.89 -0.32 -14.43
CA GLY A 74 1.07 1.13 -14.25
C GLY A 74 0.30 1.70 -13.03
N ASP A 75 -0.72 1.00 -12.54
CA ASP A 75 -1.49 1.40 -11.36
C ASP A 75 -0.80 1.00 -10.04
N VAL A 76 0.25 0.17 -10.10
CA VAL A 76 0.99 -0.29 -8.92
C VAL A 76 2.24 0.56 -8.77
N ARG A 77 2.33 1.36 -7.70
CA ARG A 77 3.51 2.16 -7.36
C ARG A 77 4.32 1.51 -6.26
N ILE A 78 5.62 1.44 -6.46
CA ILE A 78 6.59 0.94 -5.49
C ILE A 78 7.43 2.12 -5.02
N LEU A 79 7.35 2.41 -3.72
CA LEU A 79 8.10 3.47 -3.07
C LEU A 79 9.50 2.97 -2.70
N ARG A 80 10.42 3.91 -2.46
CA ARG A 80 11.82 3.62 -2.12
C ARG A 80 11.99 2.80 -0.84
N ASP A 81 11.06 2.91 0.10
CA ASP A 81 11.04 2.13 1.33
C ASP A 81 10.52 0.69 1.11
N GLY A 82 10.14 0.35 -0.12
CA GLY A 82 9.55 -0.92 -0.50
C GLY A 82 8.03 -0.95 -0.39
N THR A 83 7.40 0.11 0.14
CA THR A 83 5.94 0.18 0.29
C THR A 83 5.27 0.14 -1.08
N VAL A 84 4.22 -0.66 -1.21
CA VAL A 84 3.41 -0.75 -2.43
C VAL A 84 2.09 -0.01 -2.26
N GLN A 85 1.80 0.89 -3.18
CA GLN A 85 0.56 1.67 -3.22
C GLN A 85 -0.14 1.49 -4.56
N LEU A 86 -1.47 1.58 -4.53
CA LEU A 86 -2.27 1.65 -5.75
C LEU A 86 -2.51 3.11 -6.12
N HIS A 87 -2.16 3.46 -7.34
CA HIS A 87 -2.43 4.74 -7.95
C HIS A 87 -3.42 4.52 -9.08
N HIS A 88 -4.69 4.76 -8.81
CA HIS A 88 -5.69 4.66 -9.84
C HIS A 88 -5.66 5.92 -10.70
N GLN A 89 -5.43 5.77 -12.00
CA GLN A 89 -5.72 6.86 -12.93
C GLN A 89 -7.23 6.97 -13.05
N ASP A 90 -7.82 8.02 -12.49
CA ASP A 90 -9.19 8.38 -12.84
C ASP A 90 -9.21 8.55 -14.35
N SER A 91 -9.89 7.62 -15.02
CA SER A 91 -10.14 7.72 -16.45
C SER A 91 -10.96 8.99 -16.61
N THR A 92 -10.28 10.13 -16.85
CA THR A 92 -10.95 11.32 -17.35
C THR A 92 -11.44 10.93 -18.72
N GLY A 93 -12.68 10.45 -18.75
CA GLY A 93 -13.39 10.04 -19.94
C GLY A 93 -13.25 11.14 -20.98
N LYS A 94 -12.71 10.75 -22.13
CA LYS A 94 -12.73 11.55 -23.35
C LYS A 94 -13.91 11.11 -24.21
#